data_AF-K1UM39-F1
#
_entry.id   AF-K1UM39-F1
#
_cell.length_a   1.000
_cell.length_b   1.000
_cell.length_c   1.000
_cell.angle_alpha   90.00
_cell.angle_beta   90.00
_cell.angle_gamma   90.00
#
_symmetry.space_group_name_H-M   'P 1'
#
loop_
_entity.id
_entity.type
_entity.pdbx_description
1 polymer ?
#
loop_
_entity_poly.entity_id
_entity_poly.type
_entity_poly.pdbx_seq_one_letter_code
_entity_poly.pdbx_strand_id
1 'polypeptide(L)' 'MRAKCQLPMLFIHGDKDTYVPTWMVYPLYEAKPEPKELWIVPGAAHALSYKENKQEYTDKVRKFVGQYIH' A
#
# COMPACT_ATOMS: atom_id res chain seq x y z
N MET A 1 6.07 8.92 -13.91
CA MET A 1 7.16 8.60 -12.95
C MET A 1 8.03 7.50 -13.53
N ARG A 2 9.34 7.49 -13.26
CA ARG A 2 10.27 6.55 -13.92
C ARG A 2 10.11 5.13 -13.36
N ALA A 3 9.91 4.15 -14.25
CA ALA A 3 9.84 2.70 -14.02
C ALA A 3 11.18 2.06 -13.54
N LYS A 4 11.93 2.78 -12.69
CA LYS A 4 13.26 2.33 -12.22
C LYS A 4 13.18 1.34 -11.06
N CYS A 5 12.05 1.29 -10.35
CA CYS A 5 11.89 0.38 -9.22
C CYS A 5 11.53 -1.03 -9.71
N GLN A 6 12.52 -1.92 -9.70
CA GLN A 6 12.38 -3.34 -10.06
C GLN A 6 12.01 -4.23 -8.87
N LEU A 7 12.06 -3.70 -7.65
CA LEU A 7 11.68 -4.44 -6.45
C LEU A 7 10.16 -4.59 -6.35
N PRO A 8 9.67 -5.67 -5.72
CA PRO A 8 8.27 -5.78 -5.33
C PRO A 8 7.82 -4.61 -4.47
N MET A 9 6.58 -4.14 -4.66
CA MET A 9 6.03 -3.02 -3.88
C MET A 9 4.59 -3.28 -3.44
N LEU A 10 4.33 -3.12 -2.14
CA LEU A 10 2.98 -3.08 -1.57
C LEU A 10 2.63 -1.62 -1.23
N PHE A 11 1.60 -1.09 -1.87
CA PHE A 11 1.02 0.21 -1.57
C PHE A 11 -0.12 0.04 -0.56
N ILE A 12 -0.14 0.83 0.51
CA ILE A 12 -1.20 0.84 1.52
C ILE A 12 -1.68 2.28 1.69
N HIS A 13 -2.98 2.54 1.49
CA HIS A 13 -3.53 3.89 1.56
C HIS A 13 -4.93 3.89 2.18
N GLY A 14 -5.28 4.90 2.98
CA GLY A 14 -6.62 5.02 3.57
C GLY A 14 -7.62 5.70 2.62
N ASP A 15 -8.88 5.26 2.58
CA ASP A 15 -9.91 5.87 1.73
C ASP A 15 -10.49 7.18 2.29
N LYS A 16 -10.19 7.51 3.55
CA LYS A 16 -10.55 8.77 4.23
C LYS A 16 -9.34 9.66 4.49
N ASP A 17 -8.23 9.42 3.82
CA ASP A 17 -7.07 10.31 3.91
C ASP A 17 -7.38 11.63 3.20
N THR A 18 -7.63 12.69 3.97
CA THR A 18 -7.85 14.05 3.47
C THR A 18 -6.58 14.90 3.44
N TYR A 19 -5.45 14.39 3.95
CA TYR A 19 -4.16 15.08 3.95
C TYR A 19 -3.35 14.70 2.70
N VAL A 20 -3.30 13.40 2.38
CA VAL A 20 -2.84 12.86 1.10
C VAL A 20 -4.01 12.12 0.46
N PRO A 21 -4.84 12.80 -0.36
CA PRO A 21 -6.03 12.20 -0.96
C PRO A 21 -5.79 10.84 -1.61
N THR A 22 -6.69 9.89 -1.36
CA THR A 22 -6.57 8.49 -1.84
C THR A 22 -6.30 8.39 -3.33
N TRP A 23 -6.83 9.31 -4.15
CA TRP A 23 -6.59 9.30 -5.59
C TRP A 23 -5.10 9.39 -5.96
N MET A 24 -4.25 9.95 -5.09
CA MET A 24 -2.82 10.10 -5.34
C MET A 24 -2.08 8.76 -5.42
N VAL A 25 -2.62 7.68 -4.85
CA VAL A 25 -1.97 6.36 -4.91
C VAL A 25 -2.09 5.72 -6.29
N TYR A 26 -3.18 5.97 -7.03
CA TYR A 26 -3.45 5.27 -8.29
C TYR A 26 -2.44 5.59 -9.38
N PRO A 27 -2.05 6.85 -9.65
CA PRO A 27 -0.99 7.15 -10.62
C PRO A 27 0.37 6.53 -10.24
N LEU A 28 0.65 6.37 -8.94
CA LEU A 28 1.88 5.70 -8.46
C LEU A 28 1.83 4.21 -8.72
N TYR A 29 0.69 3.59 -8.38
CA TYR A 29 0.44 2.18 -8.60
C TYR A 29 0.50 1.85 -10.10
N GLU A 30 -0.15 2.63 -10.96
CA GLU A 30 -0.12 2.47 -12.41
C GLU A 30 1.30 2.60 -12.99
N ALA A 31 2.07 3.60 -12.53
CA ALA A 31 3.42 3.85 -13.02
C ALA A 31 4.47 2.81 -12.59
N LYS A 32 4.20 2.02 -11.55
CA LYS A 32 5.09 0.96 -11.07
C LYS A 32 4.93 -0.31 -11.94
N PRO A 33 6.00 -0.91 -12.48
CA PRO A 33 5.91 -2.23 -13.10
C PRO A 33 5.61 -3.33 -12.08
N GLU A 34 5.08 -4.46 -12.53
CA GLU A 34 4.96 -5.67 -11.69
C GLU A 34 6.33 -6.16 -11.17
N PRO A 35 6.38 -6.87 -10.03
CA PRO A 35 5.26 -7.19 -9.12
C PRO A 35 4.86 -6.00 -8.24
N LYS A 36 3.54 -5.79 -8.07
CA LYS A 36 2.96 -4.76 -7.18
C LYS A 36 1.60 -5.17 -6.61
N GLU A 37 1.34 -4.73 -5.39
CA GLU A 37 0.04 -4.89 -4.72
C GLU A 37 -0.47 -3.53 -4.21
N LEU A 38 -1.78 -3.35 -4.18
CA LEU A 38 -2.43 -2.17 -3.60
C LEU A 38 -3.51 -2.61 -2.61
N TRP A 39 -3.48 -2.02 -1.42
CA TRP A 39 -4.53 -2.18 -0.42
C TRP A 39 -5.07 -0.81 -0.01
N ILE A 40 -6.34 -0.56 -0.35
CA ILE A 40 -7.10 0.58 0.15
C ILE A 40 -7.76 0.17 1.45
N VAL A 41 -7.46 0.90 2.53
CA VAL A 41 -7.92 0.61 3.89
C VAL A 41 -9.22 1.37 4.14
N PRO A 42 -10.37 0.68 4.23
CA PRO A 42 -11.66 1.35 4.40
C PRO A 42 -11.74 2.09 5.73
N GLY A 43 -12.22 3.32 5.69
CA GLY A 43 -12.39 4.20 6.85
C GLY A 43 -11.12 4.87 7.37
N ALA A 44 -9.92 4.51 6.91
CA ALA A 44 -8.68 4.99 7.51
C ALA A 44 -8.31 6.40 7.03
N ALA A 45 -7.99 7.28 7.98
CA ALA A 45 -7.39 8.58 7.69
C ALA A 45 -5.85 8.49 7.58
N HIS A 46 -5.21 9.64 7.35
CA HIS A 46 -3.76 9.73 7.21
C HIS A 46 -3.03 9.05 8.38
N ALA A 47 -2.10 8.14 8.06
CA ALA A 47 -1.29 7.39 9.01
C ALA A 47 -2.07 6.54 10.04
N LEU A 48 -3.36 6.26 9.83
CA LEU A 48 -4.18 5.47 10.77
C LEU A 48 -4.34 4.00 10.40
N SER A 49 -3.97 3.56 9.19
CA SER A 49 -4.17 2.19 8.70
C SER A 49 -3.69 1.10 9.67
N TYR A 50 -2.49 1.25 10.24
CA TYR A 50 -1.97 0.28 11.21
C TYR A 50 -2.68 0.35 12.57
N LYS A 51 -3.00 1.57 13.03
CA LYS A 51 -3.64 1.78 14.34
C LYS A 51 -5.05 1.17 14.36
N GLU A 52 -5.81 1.39 13.30
CA GLU A 52 -7.22 0.98 13.20
C GLU A 52 -7.38 -0.46 12.71
N ASN A 53 -6.49 -0.96 11.86
CA ASN A 53 -6.59 -2.28 11.24
C ASN A 53 -5.33 -3.14 11.52
N LYS A 54 -4.85 -3.12 12.77
CA LYS A 54 -3.54 -3.69 13.17
C LYS A 54 -3.31 -5.14 12.71
N GLN A 55 -4.31 -6.00 12.92
CA GLN A 55 -4.20 -7.42 12.56
C GLN A 55 -4.11 -7.60 11.05
N GLU A 56 -5.06 -7.04 10.30
CA GLU A 56 -5.07 -7.13 8.84
C GLU A 56 -3.82 -6.50 8.23
N TYR A 57 -3.39 -5.34 8.73
CA TYR A 57 -2.15 -4.70 8.29
C TYR A 57 -0.95 -5.62 8.46
N THR A 58 -0.82 -6.24 9.64
CA THR A 58 0.27 -7.17 9.96
C THR A 58 0.23 -8.39 9.05
N ASP A 59 -0.95 -8.94 8.80
CA ASP A 59 -1.12 -10.13 7.95
C ASP A 59 -0.83 -9.83 6.48
N LYS A 60 -1.29 -8.67 5.96
CA LYS A 60 -0.97 -8.20 4.61
C LYS A 60 0.53 -8.02 4.41
N VAL A 61 1.19 -7.32 5.34
CA VAL A 61 2.65 -7.11 5.28
C VAL A 61 3.40 -8.43 5.40
N ARG A 62 3.04 -9.30 6.35
CA ARG A 62 3.68 -10.60 6.52
C ARG A 62 3.51 -11.46 5.26
N LYS A 63 2.31 -11.52 4.70
CA LYS A 63 2.02 -12.28 3.48
C LYS A 63 2.86 -11.76 2.31
N PHE A 64 2.92 -10.45 2.11
CA PHE A 64 3.67 -9.84 1.03
C PHE A 64 5.18 -10.09 1.19
N VAL A 65 5.75 -9.79 2.36
CA VAL A 65 7.20 -9.95 2.60
C VAL A 65 7.61 -11.42 2.55
N GLY A 66 6.79 -12.33 3.05
CA GLY A 66 7.04 -13.78 3.03
C GLY A 66 7.10 -14.40 1.63
N GLN A 67 6.66 -13.69 0.58
CA GLN A 67 6.85 -14.12 -0.81
C GLN A 67 8.31 -13.94 -1.29
N TYR A 68 9.11 -13.08 -0.61
CA TYR A 68 10.41 -12.63 -1.12
C TYR A 68 11.57 -12.77 -0.13
N ILE A 69 11.30 -12.99 1.16
CA ILE A 69 12.32 -13.17 2.20
C ILE A 69 12.17 -14.57 2.79
N HIS A 70 13.28 -15.32 2.84
CA HIS A 70 13.39 -16.67 3.37
C HIS A 70 14.37 -16.72 4.54
#